data_AF-A0A3L7Q2S7-F1
#
_entry.id   AF-A0A3L7Q2S7-F1
#
_cell.length_a   1.000
_cell.length_b   1.000
_cell.length_c   1.000
_cell.angle_alpha   90.00
_cell.angle_beta   90.00
_cell.angle_gamma   90.00
#
_symmetry.space_group_name_H-M   'P 1'
#
loop_
_entity.id
_entity.type
_entity.pdbx_description
1 polymer ?
#
loop_
_entity_poly.entity_id
_entity_poly.type
_entity_poly.pdbx_seq_one_letter_code
_entity_poly.pdbx_strand_id
1 'polypeptide(L)'
;MALALSLAVALAMSVAAAEDDFELAPILYSTSTPDNPVSRLQARLDAAESTLTWDDSVGWLSSVLAALDVPTSSQTLVFSKTSLQQTRISPRNPRALYFNDDVYVGYVRAGEVVEVSVADPALGTVFYSLEQVPGERPRFERRTEDCLLCHGGSQTRGVPGHIVRSVYP
;
A
#
# COMPACT_ATOMS: atom_id res chain seq x y z
N MET A 1 -43.19 -44.37 -28.60
CA MET A 1 -43.10 -43.14 -27.80
C MET A 1 -42.38 -43.49 -26.50
N ALA A 2 -41.04 -43.54 -26.54
CA ALA A 2 -40.22 -43.96 -25.40
C ALA A 2 -39.50 -42.72 -24.84
N LEU A 3 -39.99 -42.21 -23.71
CA LEU A 3 -39.29 -41.22 -22.90
C LEU A 3 -38.32 -41.98 -22.00
N ALA A 4 -37.02 -41.80 -22.19
CA ALA A 4 -36.00 -42.20 -21.22
C ALA A 4 -35.31 -40.94 -20.70
N LEU A 5 -35.53 -40.71 -19.41
CA LEU A 5 -35.03 -39.61 -18.59
C LEU A 5 -33.52 -39.41 -18.76
N SER A 6 -33.11 -38.22 -19.18
CA SER A 6 -31.72 -37.77 -19.11
C SER A 6 -31.47 -37.21 -17.71
N LEU A 7 -30.72 -37.94 -16.87
CA LEU A 7 -30.29 -37.45 -15.56
C LEU A 7 -29.09 -36.52 -15.76
N ALA A 8 -29.34 -35.21 -15.78
CA ALA A 8 -28.28 -34.21 -15.79
C ALA A 8 -27.63 -34.13 -14.40
N VAL A 9 -26.44 -34.72 -14.24
CA VAL A 9 -25.60 -34.51 -13.08
C VAL A 9 -24.97 -33.13 -13.21
N ALA A 10 -25.53 -32.14 -12.52
CA ALA A 10 -24.89 -30.84 -12.37
C ALA A 10 -23.70 -31.01 -11.41
N LEU A 11 -22.47 -31.09 -11.95
CA LEU A 11 -21.27 -30.90 -11.15
C LEU A 11 -21.30 -29.45 -10.64
N ALA A 12 -21.67 -29.27 -9.38
CA ALA A 12 -21.35 -28.05 -8.65
C ALA A 12 -19.83 -28.05 -8.45
N MET A 13 -19.09 -27.53 -9.42
CA MET A 13 -17.69 -27.19 -9.20
C MET A 13 -17.69 -26.04 -8.21
N SER A 14 -17.44 -26.35 -6.94
CA SER A 14 -17.02 -25.33 -5.98
C SER A 14 -15.71 -24.76 -6.52
N VAL A 15 -15.77 -23.59 -7.13
CA VAL A 15 -14.60 -22.75 -7.30
C VAL A 15 -14.19 -22.38 -5.88
N ALA A 16 -13.34 -23.20 -5.27
CA ALA A 16 -12.57 -22.75 -4.13
C ALA A 16 -11.73 -21.59 -4.68
N ALA A 17 -12.10 -20.36 -4.33
CA ALA A 17 -11.19 -19.25 -4.50
C ALA A 17 -9.93 -19.64 -3.73
N ALA A 18 -8.80 -19.77 -4.43
CA ALA A 18 -7.52 -19.92 -3.77
C ALA A 18 -7.31 -18.62 -2.99
N GLU A 19 -7.53 -18.67 -1.69
CA GLU A 19 -7.25 -17.58 -0.77
C GLU A 19 -5.73 -17.44 -0.67
N ASP A 20 -5.23 -16.22 -0.73
CA ASP A 20 -3.79 -15.98 -0.66
C ASP A 20 -3.25 -16.48 0.69
N ASP A 21 -2.09 -17.14 0.70
CA ASP A 21 -1.53 -17.77 1.91
C ASP A 21 -1.39 -16.80 3.10
N PHE A 22 -1.13 -15.51 2.82
CA PHE A 22 -1.02 -14.48 3.85
C PHE A 22 -2.35 -14.09 4.51
N GLU A 23 -3.49 -14.44 3.91
CA GLU A 23 -4.81 -14.25 4.52
C GLU A 23 -5.20 -15.39 5.47
N LEU A 24 -4.46 -16.50 5.46
CA LEU A 24 -4.71 -17.64 6.35
C LEU A 24 -4.04 -17.46 7.72
N ALA A 25 -4.54 -18.22 8.70
CA ALA A 25 -3.89 -18.32 10.00
C ALA A 25 -2.47 -18.90 9.86
N PRO A 26 -1.46 -18.37 10.59
CA PRO A 26 -1.59 -17.42 11.71
C PRO A 26 -1.49 -15.93 11.34
N ILE A 27 -1.32 -15.57 10.07
CA ILE A 27 -1.04 -14.18 9.66
C ILE A 27 -2.33 -13.36 9.60
N LEU A 28 -3.38 -13.89 8.96
CA LEU A 28 -4.67 -13.22 8.79
C LEU A 28 -4.52 -11.77 8.32
N TYR A 29 -3.66 -11.56 7.31
CA TYR A 29 -3.05 -10.27 7.00
C TYR A 29 -4.06 -9.12 7.02
N SER A 30 -5.15 -9.20 6.26
CA SER A 30 -6.09 -8.10 6.11
C SER A 30 -6.83 -7.73 7.40
N THR A 31 -7.01 -8.67 8.32
CA THR A 31 -7.82 -8.48 9.54
C THR A 31 -6.99 -8.28 10.81
N SER A 32 -5.74 -8.74 10.81
CA SER A 32 -4.81 -8.55 11.92
C SER A 32 -4.47 -7.07 12.13
N THR A 33 -4.29 -6.66 13.40
CA THR A 33 -3.90 -5.29 13.75
C THR A 33 -2.39 -5.11 13.58
N PRO A 34 -1.92 -4.16 12.74
CA PRO A 34 -0.49 -3.90 12.58
C PRO A 34 0.15 -3.25 13.82
N ASP A 35 1.44 -3.51 14.04
CA ASP A 35 2.29 -2.84 15.06
C ASP A 35 3.62 -2.41 14.43
N ASN A 36 3.56 -1.28 13.76
CA ASN A 36 4.66 -0.68 13.00
C ASN A 36 4.71 0.85 13.19
N PRO A 37 5.79 1.53 12.75
CA PRO A 37 5.92 2.98 12.89
C PRO A 37 4.70 3.80 12.43
N VAL A 38 4.03 3.40 11.33
CA VAL A 38 2.87 4.11 10.79
C VAL A 38 1.65 3.94 11.69
N SER A 39 1.35 2.71 12.12
CA SER A 39 0.24 2.44 13.04
C SER A 39 0.39 3.17 14.38
N ARG A 40 1.61 3.25 14.92
CA ARG A 40 1.92 3.99 16.14
C ARG A 40 1.81 5.50 15.94
N LEU A 41 2.25 6.02 14.79
CA LEU A 41 2.04 7.41 14.44
C LEU A 41 0.54 7.73 14.35
N GLN A 42 -0.25 6.89 13.69
CA GLN A 42 -1.71 7.07 13.61
C GLN A 42 -2.36 7.10 15.00
N ALA A 43 -1.99 6.17 15.89
CA ALA A 43 -2.51 6.16 17.26
C ALA A 43 -2.19 7.46 18.02
N ARG A 44 -0.98 8.00 17.86
CA ARG A 44 -0.59 9.30 18.43
C ARG A 44 -1.34 10.48 17.81
N LEU A 45 -1.58 10.45 16.50
CA LEU A 45 -2.42 11.46 15.83
C LEU A 45 -3.85 11.41 16.37
N ASP A 46 -4.41 10.21 16.56
CA ASP A 46 -5.76 9.99 17.09
C ASP A 46 -5.91 10.49 18.53
N ALA A 47 -4.88 10.28 19.36
CA ALA A 47 -4.77 10.76 20.73
C ALA A 47 -4.39 12.25 20.85
N ALA A 48 -4.14 12.95 19.74
CA ALA A 48 -3.64 14.33 19.69
C ALA A 48 -2.28 14.54 20.41
N GLU A 49 -1.46 13.49 20.49
CA GLU A 49 -0.09 13.49 21.01
C GLU A 49 0.97 13.79 19.92
N SER A 50 0.52 13.86 18.68
CA SER A 50 1.31 14.26 17.52
C SER A 50 0.42 15.03 16.55
N THR A 51 1.03 15.83 15.70
CA THR A 51 0.35 16.52 14.60
C THR A 51 1.20 16.39 13.34
N LEU A 52 0.54 16.46 12.17
CA LEU A 52 1.22 16.72 10.91
C LEU A 52 0.91 18.15 10.48
N THR A 53 1.86 18.76 9.79
CA THR A 53 1.74 20.14 9.29
C THR A 53 1.60 20.09 7.79
N TRP A 54 0.59 20.80 7.28
CA TRP A 54 0.35 20.97 5.85
C TRP A 54 1.35 21.98 5.28
N ASP A 55 1.91 21.67 4.12
CA ASP A 55 2.74 22.56 3.32
C ASP A 55 2.07 22.81 1.96
N ASP A 56 1.95 24.07 1.54
CA ASP A 56 1.24 24.41 0.30
C ASP A 56 1.93 23.88 -0.98
N SER A 57 3.20 23.50 -0.90
CA SER A 57 3.97 22.99 -2.04
C SER A 57 4.02 21.46 -2.10
N VAL A 58 4.05 20.79 -0.94
CA VAL A 58 4.20 19.33 -0.85
C VAL A 58 3.15 18.59 -0.02
N GLY A 59 2.13 19.30 0.46
CA GLY A 59 1.08 18.79 1.33
C GLY A 59 1.64 18.24 2.63
N TRP A 60 1.28 17.01 2.98
CA TRP A 60 1.73 16.35 4.21
C TRP A 60 3.17 15.81 4.13
N LEU A 61 3.79 15.76 2.94
CA LEU A 61 5.05 15.03 2.73
C LEU A 61 6.12 15.39 3.76
N SER A 62 6.41 16.68 3.94
CA SER A 62 7.51 17.11 4.81
C SER A 62 7.30 16.67 6.26
N SER A 63 6.08 16.83 6.78
CA SER A 63 5.76 16.44 8.16
C SER A 63 5.63 14.93 8.32
N VAL A 64 5.19 14.20 7.30
CA VAL A 64 5.19 12.73 7.29
C VAL A 64 6.62 12.19 7.35
N LEU A 65 7.54 12.71 6.54
CA LEU A 65 8.94 12.28 6.55
C LEU A 65 9.57 12.53 7.93
N ALA A 66 9.33 13.70 8.52
CA ALA A 66 9.83 14.02 9.86
C ALA A 66 9.23 13.11 10.95
N ALA A 67 7.91 12.86 10.89
CA ALA A 67 7.22 12.05 11.89
C ALA A 67 7.59 10.55 11.85
N LEU A 68 7.99 10.05 10.67
CA LEU A 68 8.43 8.67 10.45
C LEU A 68 9.96 8.50 10.43
N ASP A 69 10.71 9.56 10.76
CA ASP A 69 12.17 9.59 10.75
C ASP A 69 12.78 9.14 9.42
N VAL A 70 12.18 9.58 8.32
CA VAL A 70 12.64 9.30 6.96
C VAL A 70 13.48 10.48 6.46
N PRO A 71 14.80 10.31 6.22
CA PRO A 71 15.66 11.41 5.83
C PRO A 71 15.33 11.90 4.42
N THR A 72 15.17 13.21 4.23
CA THR A 72 14.93 13.82 2.91
C THR A 72 16.06 13.55 1.91
N SER A 73 17.29 13.33 2.41
CA SER A 73 18.46 12.97 1.60
C SER A 73 18.41 11.57 1.00
N SER A 74 17.49 10.70 1.43
CA SER A 74 17.27 9.38 0.82
C SER A 74 16.57 9.44 -0.54
N GLN A 75 16.14 10.62 -0.98
CA GLN A 75 15.32 10.80 -2.18
C GLN A 75 15.90 10.10 -3.40
N THR A 76 15.06 9.31 -4.07
CA THR A 76 15.31 8.79 -5.40
C THR A 76 14.11 9.02 -6.32
N LEU A 77 14.36 9.18 -7.62
CA LEU A 77 13.32 9.46 -8.60
C LEU A 77 13.02 8.23 -9.44
N VAL A 78 11.74 7.88 -9.53
CA VAL A 78 11.21 6.76 -10.31
C VAL A 78 10.35 7.32 -11.43
N PHE A 79 10.81 7.11 -12.66
CA PHE A 79 10.19 7.64 -13.87
C PHE A 79 9.14 6.69 -14.48
N SER A 80 9.11 5.43 -14.04
CA SER A 80 8.17 4.43 -14.53
C SER A 80 6.76 4.63 -13.98
N LYS A 81 5.75 4.30 -14.79
CA LYS A 81 4.33 4.36 -14.44
C LYS A 81 3.85 3.10 -13.71
N THR A 82 4.51 2.77 -12.59
CA THR A 82 4.28 1.54 -11.80
C THR A 82 3.81 1.88 -10.38
N SER A 83 2.79 2.72 -10.26
CA SER A 83 2.22 3.24 -9.01
C SER A 83 0.71 3.30 -9.12
N LEU A 84 -0.01 3.35 -7.98
CA LEU A 84 -1.43 3.72 -7.96
C LEU A 84 -1.67 5.08 -8.65
N GLN A 85 -0.68 5.97 -8.58
CA GLN A 85 -0.71 7.30 -9.18
C GLN A 85 -0.15 7.37 -10.63
N GLN A 86 -0.17 6.26 -11.37
CA GLN A 86 0.45 6.14 -12.71
C GLN A 86 0.07 7.23 -13.72
N THR A 87 -1.16 7.77 -13.65
CA THR A 87 -1.66 8.81 -14.57
C THR A 87 -0.97 10.16 -14.38
N ARG A 88 -0.38 10.40 -13.20
CA ARG A 88 0.36 11.62 -12.86
C ARG A 88 1.87 11.51 -13.06
N ILE A 89 2.38 10.31 -13.28
CA ILE A 89 3.81 10.05 -13.44
C ILE A 89 4.22 10.24 -14.90
N SER A 90 5.27 11.02 -15.13
CA SER A 90 5.87 11.21 -16.46
C SER A 90 7.35 11.57 -16.34
N PRO A 91 8.13 11.56 -17.46
CA PRO A 91 9.52 12.04 -17.44
C PRO A 91 9.71 13.45 -16.85
N ARG A 92 8.69 14.32 -16.98
CA ARG A 92 8.69 15.69 -16.42
C ARG A 92 8.07 15.79 -15.04
N ASN A 93 7.45 14.71 -14.56
CA ASN A 93 6.84 14.59 -13.24
C ASN A 93 7.08 13.19 -12.65
N PRO A 94 8.33 12.82 -12.32
CA PRO A 94 8.62 11.53 -11.75
C PRO A 94 8.03 11.39 -10.34
N ARG A 95 7.80 10.15 -9.91
CA ARG A 95 7.53 9.84 -8.51
C ARG A 95 8.84 9.94 -7.71
N ALA A 96 8.79 10.58 -6.55
CA ALA A 96 9.87 10.50 -5.57
C ALA A 96 9.61 9.34 -4.61
N LEU A 97 10.65 8.60 -4.27
CA LEU A 97 10.68 7.68 -3.13
C LEU A 97 11.67 8.22 -2.11
N TYR A 98 11.28 8.18 -0.84
CA TYR A 98 12.13 8.43 0.32
C TYR A 98 12.11 7.17 1.19
N PHE A 99 13.18 6.89 1.92
CA PHE A 99 13.24 5.70 2.75
C PHE A 99 14.18 5.82 3.94
N ASN A 100 13.88 5.06 4.98
CA ASN A 100 14.82 4.62 6.00
C ASN A 100 14.83 3.08 6.03
N ASP A 101 15.32 2.47 7.12
CA ASP A 101 15.43 1.01 7.22
C ASP A 101 14.07 0.30 7.29
N ASP A 102 13.03 0.97 7.78
CA ASP A 102 11.71 0.37 8.04
C ASP A 102 10.61 0.88 7.11
N VAL A 103 10.72 2.11 6.60
CA VAL A 103 9.65 2.86 5.95
C VAL A 103 10.10 3.36 4.58
N TYR A 104 9.27 3.14 3.57
CA TYR A 104 9.34 3.82 2.27
C TYR A 104 8.13 4.74 2.09
N VAL A 105 8.38 5.97 1.66
CA VAL A 105 7.37 6.99 1.37
C VAL A 105 7.43 7.35 -0.11
N GLY A 106 6.33 7.13 -0.82
CA GLY A 106 6.13 7.50 -2.21
C GLY A 106 5.33 8.79 -2.35
N TYR A 107 5.81 9.67 -3.22
CA TYR A 107 5.20 10.98 -3.46
C TYR A 107 5.22 11.34 -4.94
N VAL A 108 4.09 11.80 -5.45
CA VAL A 108 3.97 12.41 -6.79
C VAL A 108 3.51 13.85 -6.59
N ARG A 109 4.17 14.82 -7.23
CA ARG A 109 3.72 16.22 -7.16
C ARG A 109 2.30 16.34 -7.71
N ALA A 110 1.46 17.09 -6.99
CA ALA A 110 0.02 17.18 -7.25
C ALA A 110 -0.70 15.82 -7.30
N GLY A 111 -0.12 14.83 -6.61
CA GLY A 111 -0.72 13.53 -6.33
C GLY A 111 -1.85 13.65 -5.31
N GLU A 112 -2.77 12.69 -5.36
CA GLU A 112 -3.91 12.62 -4.42
C GLU A 112 -3.50 12.03 -3.08
N VAL A 113 -2.41 11.25 -3.04
CA VAL A 113 -1.98 10.55 -1.84
C VAL A 113 -0.46 10.56 -1.68
N VAL A 114 -0.03 10.53 -0.43
CA VAL A 114 1.28 10.00 -0.03
C VAL A 114 1.12 8.49 0.15
N GLU A 115 1.91 7.70 -0.57
CA GLU A 115 1.93 6.25 -0.46
C GLU A 115 2.98 5.86 0.59
N VAL A 116 2.69 4.93 1.50
CA VAL A 116 3.65 4.45 2.50
C VAL A 116 3.66 2.93 2.50
N SER A 117 4.86 2.36 2.56
CA SER A 117 5.04 0.94 2.86
C SER A 117 6.00 0.81 4.03
N VAL A 118 5.70 -0.09 4.97
CA VAL A 118 6.43 -0.19 6.22
C VAL A 118 6.59 -1.65 6.62
N ALA A 119 7.74 -1.99 7.21
CA ALA A 119 7.98 -3.29 7.80
C ALA A 119 7.17 -3.46 9.09
N ASP A 120 6.57 -4.63 9.26
CA ASP A 120 5.80 -5.05 10.41
C ASP A 120 6.27 -6.44 10.86
N PRO A 121 6.53 -6.64 12.17
CA PRO A 121 7.11 -7.88 12.66
C PRO A 121 6.20 -9.10 12.50
N ALA A 122 4.88 -8.91 12.45
CA ALA A 122 3.91 -10.01 12.31
C ALA A 122 3.37 -10.13 10.88
N LEU A 123 3.27 -9.02 10.17
CA LEU A 123 2.55 -8.94 8.89
C LEU A 123 3.48 -8.83 7.67
N GLY A 124 4.79 -8.71 7.86
CA GLY A 124 5.72 -8.46 6.76
C GLY A 124 5.61 -7.02 6.28
N THR A 125 5.40 -6.78 4.99
CA THR A 125 5.24 -5.41 4.48
C THR A 125 3.77 -4.96 4.54
N VAL A 126 3.51 -3.84 5.23
CA VAL A 126 2.18 -3.23 5.33
C VAL A 126 2.11 -1.94 4.52
N PHE A 127 1.02 -1.75 3.78
CA PHE A 127 0.83 -0.61 2.89
C PHE A 127 -0.25 0.34 3.41
N TYR A 128 0.03 1.64 3.30
CA TYR A 128 -0.87 2.72 3.67
C TYR A 128 -0.90 3.79 2.59
N SER A 129 -1.96 4.59 2.59
CA SER A 129 -1.96 5.89 1.92
C SER A 129 -2.47 6.97 2.85
N LEU A 130 -2.01 8.19 2.65
CA LEU A 130 -2.52 9.39 3.30
C LEU A 130 -2.99 10.37 2.23
N GLU A 131 -4.25 10.79 2.29
CA GLU A 131 -4.82 11.73 1.33
C GLU A 131 -4.22 13.13 1.47
N GLN A 132 -3.97 13.78 0.33
CA GLN A 132 -3.40 15.13 0.22
C GLN A 132 -4.52 16.18 0.17
N VAL A 133 -5.32 16.26 1.23
CA VAL A 133 -6.41 17.25 1.36
C VAL A 133 -6.10 18.24 2.50
N PRO A 134 -5.99 19.55 2.21
CA PRO A 134 -5.73 20.56 3.23
C PRO A 134 -6.93 20.72 4.18
N GLY A 135 -6.65 20.94 5.47
CA GLY A 135 -7.68 21.22 6.48
C GLY A 135 -8.40 19.99 7.04
N GLU A 136 -8.22 18.82 6.42
CA GLU A 136 -8.70 17.55 6.98
C GLU A 136 -7.71 16.99 8.00
N ARG A 137 -8.22 16.20 8.96
CA ARG A 137 -7.37 15.49 9.90
C ARG A 137 -6.65 14.37 9.15
N PRO A 138 -5.31 14.35 9.11
CA PRO A 138 -4.57 13.35 8.35
C PRO A 138 -4.80 11.96 8.94
N ARG A 139 -5.11 10.99 8.07
CA ARG A 139 -5.35 9.60 8.43
C ARG A 139 -4.65 8.67 7.46
N PHE A 140 -3.78 7.81 7.98
CA PHE A 140 -3.18 6.73 7.23
C PHE A 140 -4.22 5.61 7.07
N GLU A 141 -4.68 5.41 5.84
CA GLU A 141 -5.57 4.32 5.49
C GLU A 141 -4.77 3.10 5.07
N ARG A 142 -4.97 1.97 5.77
CA ARG A 142 -4.36 0.70 5.40
C ARG A 142 -4.95 0.22 4.07
N ARG A 143 -4.09 -0.16 3.14
CA ARG A 143 -4.47 -0.68 1.83
C ARG A 143 -4.21 -2.19 1.78
N THR A 144 -5.29 -2.98 1.86
CA THR A 144 -5.26 -4.45 1.87
C THR A 144 -5.63 -5.07 0.52
N GLU A 145 -6.09 -4.28 -0.46
CA GLU A 145 -6.46 -4.78 -1.79
C GLU A 145 -5.60 -4.14 -2.88
N ASP A 146 -5.82 -2.86 -3.18
CA ASP A 146 -5.18 -2.14 -4.30
C ASP A 146 -3.66 -2.30 -4.36
N CYS A 147 -2.97 -2.17 -3.22
CA CYS A 147 -1.52 -2.34 -3.16
C CYS A 147 -1.11 -3.80 -3.35
N LEU A 148 -1.88 -4.75 -2.80
CA LEU A 148 -1.56 -6.17 -2.87
C LEU A 148 -1.76 -6.77 -4.26
N LEU A 149 -2.56 -6.14 -5.14
CA LEU A 149 -2.65 -6.53 -6.56
C LEU A 149 -1.27 -6.66 -7.22
N CYS A 150 -0.34 -5.78 -6.85
CA CYS A 150 1.05 -5.86 -7.29
C CYS A 150 1.94 -6.48 -6.22
N HIS A 151 1.79 -6.06 -4.95
CA HIS A 151 2.74 -6.35 -3.88
C HIS A 151 2.51 -7.67 -3.12
N GLY A 152 1.39 -8.36 -3.35
CA GLY A 152 1.10 -9.70 -2.80
C GLY A 152 1.16 -10.81 -3.86
N GLY A 153 1.51 -10.48 -5.10
CA GLY A 153 1.42 -11.41 -6.24
C GLY A 153 2.65 -12.31 -6.44
N SER A 154 2.72 -12.90 -7.64
CA SER A 154 3.82 -13.80 -8.03
C SER A 154 5.21 -13.16 -7.96
N GLN A 155 5.28 -11.84 -8.16
CA GLN A 155 6.53 -11.07 -8.09
C GLN A 155 7.15 -11.03 -6.69
N THR A 156 6.36 -11.28 -5.65
CA THR A 156 6.79 -11.40 -4.26
C THR A 156 6.60 -12.81 -3.72
N ARG A 157 6.37 -13.79 -4.61
CA ARG A 157 6.12 -15.20 -4.28
C ARG A 157 4.91 -15.40 -3.36
N GLY A 158 3.87 -14.59 -3.53
CA GLY A 158 2.64 -14.72 -2.74
C GLY A 158 2.79 -14.23 -1.30
N VAL A 159 3.72 -13.32 -1.03
CA VAL A 159 3.92 -12.70 0.30
C VAL A 159 3.92 -11.18 0.13
N PRO A 160 3.19 -10.39 0.95
CA PRO A 160 3.21 -8.93 0.86
C PRO A 160 4.65 -8.40 0.96
N GLY A 161 5.10 -7.68 -0.07
CA GLY A 161 6.51 -7.28 -0.16
C GLY A 161 6.83 -6.24 -1.24
N HIS A 162 8.06 -5.71 -1.18
CA HIS A 162 8.56 -4.74 -2.16
C HIS A 162 9.02 -5.42 -3.45
N ILE A 163 8.86 -4.70 -4.57
CA ILE A 163 9.22 -5.18 -5.90
C ILE A 163 10.21 -4.20 -6.54
N VAL A 164 11.35 -4.72 -7.00
CA VAL A 164 12.32 -3.96 -7.80
C VAL A 164 12.47 -4.63 -9.15
N ARG A 165 12.18 -3.89 -10.22
CA ARG A 165 12.21 -4.39 -11.59
C ARG A 165 12.60 -3.28 -12.57
N SER A 166 13.29 -3.68 -13.64
CA SER A 166 13.45 -2.83 -14.81
C SER A 166 12.20 -2.91 -15.69
N VAL A 167 11.69 -1.77 -16.13
CA VAL A 167 10.53 -1.66 -17.04
C VAL A 167 10.84 -0.65 -18.14
N TYR A 168 10.14 -0.77 -19.27
CA TYR A 168 10.22 0.24 -20.32
C TYR A 168 9.44 1.50 -19.88
N PRO A 169 9.97 2.73 -20.07
CA PRO A 169 9.33 3.97 -19.63
C PRO A 169 8.02 4.31 -20.34
#